data_AF-A0A838KXM2-F1
#
_entry.id   AF-A0A838KXM2-F1
#
_cell.length_a   1.000
_cell.length_b   1.000
_cell.length_c   1.000
_cell.angle_alpha   90.00
_cell.angle_beta   90.00
_cell.angle_gamma   90.00
#
_symmetry.space_group_name_H-M   'P 1'
#
loop_
_entity.id
_entity.type
_entity.pdbx_description
1 polymer ?
#
loop_
_entity_poly.entity_id
_entity_poly.type
_entity_poly.pdbx_seq_one_letter_code
_entity_poly.pdbx_strand_id
1 'polypeptide(L)' 'GLADMAQALRSGRQHRASGELGMHVLEVIHAFLDSSERGEHVEVGSTFERPEPLPARSPAGIFGGGA' A
#
# COMPACT_ATOMS: atom_id res chain seq x y z
N GLY A 1 6.85 -5.41 2.07
CA GLY A 1 5.95 -5.70 3.19
C GLY A 1 6.68 -5.50 4.50
N LEU A 2 6.90 -6.56 5.28
CA LEU A 2 7.53 -6.46 6.61
C LEU A 2 8.97 -5.96 6.58
N ALA A 3 9.79 -6.40 5.62
CA ALA A 3 11.16 -5.93 5.48
C ALA A 3 11.25 -4.41 5.18
N ASP A 4 10.34 -3.89 4.33
CA ASP A 4 10.21 -2.46 4.06
C ASP A 4 9.82 -1.70 5.32
N MET A 5 8.83 -2.21 6.06
CA MET A 5 8.38 -1.62 7.31
C MET A 5 9.50 -1.56 8.35
N ALA A 6 10.21 -2.67 8.57
CA ALA A 6 11.31 -2.72 9.51
C ALA A 6 12.45 -1.75 9.12
N GLN A 7 12.77 -1.66 7.82
CA GLN A 7 13.75 -0.68 7.33
C GLN A 7 13.26 0.75 7.54
N ALA A 8 12.01 1.03 7.22
CA ALA A 8 11.40 2.36 7.34
C ALA A 8 11.41 2.86 8.78
N LEU A 9 11.03 1.98 9.72
CA LEU A 9 11.07 2.26 11.16
C LEU A 9 12.49 2.58 11.64
N ARG A 10 13.50 1.85 11.16
CA ARG A 10 14.90 2.13 11.50
C ARG A 10 15.42 3.44 10.91
N SER A 11 14.99 3.81 9.71
CA SER A 11 15.46 5.02 9.02
C SER A 11 14.58 6.25 9.24
N GLY A 12 13.50 6.14 10.02
CA GLY A 12 12.57 7.25 10.29
C GLY A 12 11.73 7.70 9.10
N ARG A 13 11.68 6.94 7.99
CA ARG A 13 10.79 7.25 6.86
C ARG A 13 9.45 6.56 7.05
N GLN A 14 8.40 7.04 6.38
CA GLN A 14 7.14 6.32 6.36
C GLN A 14 7.27 4.98 5.62
N HIS A 15 6.65 3.94 6.16
CA HIS A 15 6.56 2.64 5.49
C HIS A 15 5.47 2.67 4.43
N ARG A 16 5.68 1.95 3.32
CA ARG A 16 4.78 2.03 2.15
C ARG A 16 3.38 1.47 2.43
N ALA A 17 3.29 0.47 3.29
CA ALA A 17 2.01 -0.11 3.74
C ALA A 17 1.47 0.67 4.94
N SER A 18 1.13 1.95 4.74
CA SER A 18 0.63 2.82 5.81
C SER A 18 -0.78 2.43 6.26
N GLY A 19 -1.15 2.86 7.47
CA GLY A 19 -2.52 2.67 7.97
C GLY A 19 -3.56 3.42 7.14
N GLU A 20 -3.24 4.63 6.68
CA GLU A 20 -4.12 5.44 5.81
C GLU A 20 -4.39 4.76 4.47
N LEU A 21 -3.37 4.19 3.84
CA LEU A 21 -3.55 3.38 2.63
C LEU A 21 -4.45 2.16 2.90
N GLY A 22 -4.23 1.48 4.02
CA GLY A 22 -5.06 0.34 4.42
C GLY A 22 -6.53 0.73 4.64
N MET A 23 -6.77 1.86 5.30
CA MET A 23 -8.11 2.41 5.50
C MET A 23 -8.77 2.78 4.18
N HIS A 24 -8.04 3.43 3.26
CA HIS A 24 -8.56 3.78 1.94
C HIS A 24 -8.97 2.54 1.14
N VAL A 25 -8.15 1.48 1.16
CA VAL A 25 -8.50 0.21 0.52
C VAL A 25 -9.76 -0.41 1.14
N LEU A 26 -9.91 -0.32 2.46
CA LEU A 26 -11.12 -0.80 3.13
C LEU A 26 -12.37 -0.03 2.68
N GLU A 27 -12.30 1.30 2.57
CA GLU A 27 -13.41 2.10 2.04
C GLU A 27 -13.75 1.72 0.61
N VAL A 28 -12.75 1.54 -0.26
CA VAL A 28 -12.97 1.08 -1.64
C VAL A 28 -13.68 -0.27 -1.68
N ILE A 29 -13.29 -1.22 -0.82
CA ILE A 29 -13.96 -2.53 -0.73
C ILE A 29 -15.43 -2.35 -0.34
N HIS A 30 -15.73 -1.51 0.64
CA HIS A 30 -17.11 -1.22 1.05
C HIS A 30 -17.90 -0.52 -0.07
N ALA A 31 -17.32 0.48 -0.73
CA ALA A 31 -17.96 1.21 -1.82
C ALA A 31 -18.33 0.28 -2.99
N PHE A 32 -17.51 -0.73 -3.28
CA PHE A 32 -17.85 -1.74 -4.30
C PHE A 32 -19.06 -2.59 -3.91
N LEU A 33 -19.15 -3.00 -2.64
CA LEU A 33 -20.30 -3.76 -2.15
C LEU A 33 -21.57 -2.92 -2.22
N ASP A 34 -21.52 -1.69 -1.70
CA ASP A 34 -22.64 -0.75 -1.69
C ASP A 34 -23.10 -0.41 -3.12
N SER A 35 -22.16 -0.19 -4.03
CA SER A 35 -22.45 0.06 -5.45
C SER A 35 -23.15 -1.12 -6.11
N SER A 36 -22.70 -2.36 -5.83
CA SER A 36 -23.33 -3.56 -6.35
C SER A 36 -24.73 -3.80 -5.79
N GLU A 37 -24.97 -3.48 -4.52
CA GLU A 37 -26.28 -3.66 -3.88
C GLU A 37 -27.31 -2.63 -4.36
N ARG A 38 -26.86 -1.40 -4.59
CA ARG A 38 -27.73 -0.27 -4.97
C ARG A 38 -27.86 -0.08 -6.48
N GLY A 39 -26.94 -0.62 -7.26
CA GLY A 39 -26.89 -0.42 -8.72
C GLY A 39 -26.50 1.00 -9.13
N GLU A 40 -25.80 1.74 -8.26
CA GLU A 40 -25.39 3.12 -8.49
C GLU A 40 -23.90 3.32 -8.22
N HIS A 41 -23.34 4.44 -8.68
CA HIS A 41 -21.97 4.81 -8.37
C HIS A 41 -21.86 5.32 -6.93
N VAL A 42 -20.86 4.83 -6.19
CA VAL A 42 -20.56 5.26 -4.82
C VAL A 42 -19.20 5.95 -4.81
N GLU A 43 -19.19 7.19 -4.34
CA GLU A 43 -17.98 8.01 -4.20
C GLU A 43 -17.12 7.53 -3.01
N VAL A 44 -15.80 7.50 -3.19
CA VAL A 44 -14.82 7.20 -2.14
C VAL A 44 -14.20 8.52 -1.68
N GLY A 45 -14.37 8.85 -0.41
CA GLY A 45 -13.96 10.13 0.18
C GLY A 45 -12.57 10.12 0.81
N SER A 46 -12.05 8.96 1.24
CA SER A 46 -10.70 8.91 1.81
C SER A 46 -9.62 9.18 0.77
N THR A 47 -8.52 9.73 1.26
CA THR A 47 -7.30 9.95 0.48
C THR A 47 -6.09 9.53 1.31
N PHE A 48 -4.94 9.42 0.68
CA PHE A 48 -3.68 9.07 1.34
C PHE A 48 -2.51 9.66 0.55
N GLU A 49 -1.36 9.84 1.22
CA GLU A 49 -0.13 10.20 0.51
C GLU A 49 0.37 9.00 -0.31
N ARG A 50 0.51 9.19 -1.63
CA ARG A 50 0.97 8.12 -2.51
C ARG A 50 2.38 7.68 -2.11
N PRO A 51 2.59 6.41 -1.74
CA PRO A 51 3.90 5.94 -1.31
C PRO A 51 4.89 5.92 -2.48
N GLU A 52 6.17 6.15 -2.17
CA GLU A 52 7.25 6.01 -3.15
C GLU A 52 7.28 4.59 -3.73
N PRO A 53 7.58 4.45 -5.04
CA PRO A 53 7.74 3.14 -5.65
C PRO A 53 8.86 2.34 -4.97
N LEU A 54 8.76 1.01 -5.03
CA LEU A 54 9.87 0.17 -4.60
C LEU A 54 11.08 0.43 -5.52
N PRO A 55 12.31 0.52 -4.98
CA PRO A 55 13.50 0.65 -5.81
C PRO A 55 13.59 -0.56 -6.73
N ALA A 56 13.90 -0.32 -8.00
CA ALA A 56 14.19 -1.40 -8.93
C ALA A 56 15.41 -2.16 -8.41
N ARG A 57 15.24 -3.46 -8.10
CA ARG A 57 16.37 -4.35 -7.80
C ARG A 57 16.75 -5.12 -9.06
N SER A 58 18.04 -5.35 -9.25
CA SER A 58 18.51 -6.31 -10.24
C SER A 58 18.08 -7.73 -9.83
N PRO A 59 17.82 -8.64 -10.78
CA PRO A 59 17.46 -10.03 -10.51
C PRO A 59 18.41 -10.77 -9.55
N ALA A 60 19.70 -10.41 -9.56
CA ALA A 60 20.70 -10.95 -8.65
C ALA A 60 20.48 -10.55 -7.17
N GLY A 61 19.88 -9.40 -6.91
CA GLY A 61 19.59 -8.91 -5.55
C GLY A 61 18.31 -9.47 -4.91
N ILE A 62 17.56 -10.31 -5.64
CA ILE A 62 16.32 -10.92 -5.16
C ILE A 62 16.59 -12.26 -4.46
N PHE A 63 17.62 -12.99 -4.90
CA PHE A 63 18.04 -14.28 -4.36
C PHE A 63 19.40 -14.20 -3.68
N GLY A 64 19.53 -13.37 -2.63
CA GLY A 64 20.65 -13.42 -1.67
C GLY A 64 22.02 -13.80 -2.24
N GLY A 65 22.49 -13.12 -3.28
CA GLY A 65 23.85 -13.28 -3.78
C GLY A 65 24.82 -12.59 -2.84
N GLY A 66 25.25 -13.30 -1.78
CA GLY A 66 26.44 -12.93 -1.03
C GLY A 66 27.67 -13.15 -1.90
N ALA A 67 28.49 -12.11 -2.00
CA ALA A 67 29.94 -12.25 -2.13
C ALA A 67 30.54 -11.85 -0.78
#